data_AF-A0A198A1E7-F1
#
_entry.id   AF-A0A198A1E7-F1
#
_cell.length_a   1.000
_cell.length_b   1.000
_cell.length_c   1.000
_cell.angle_alpha   90.00
_cell.angle_beta   90.00
_cell.angle_gamma   90.00
#
_symmetry.space_group_name_H-M   'P 1'
#
loop_
_entity.id
_entity.type
_entity.pdbx_description
1 polymer ?
#
loop_
_entity_poly.entity_id
_entity_poly.type
_entity_poly.pdbx_seq_one_letter_code
_entity_poly.pdbx_strand_id
1 'polypeptide(L)'
;MCVNWSVVVFFKGLAVFNKDKLIGWLDEQDSKGFNYIVGNVKRTIGIIPCPQGGNMSFEVLQTKSNMKGLVENGKPHIDIKLLVEQNIAEVKCQIDLTKIQTIDELQKISSEKLKEILDHAIHEVQTTYKSDIFGFGEAIHRDDPKAWRKIKKDWNVLFPELTVHVEVDARIRLTGTISNSLIEEMKNKE
;
A
#
# COMPACT_ATOMS: atom_id res chain seq x y z
N MET A 1 -13.81 -38.41 25.09
CA MET A 1 -14.16 -37.11 24.47
C MET A 1 -12.90 -36.54 23.82
N CYS A 2 -12.78 -36.59 22.50
CA CYS A 2 -11.69 -35.94 21.78
C CYS A 2 -12.10 -34.50 21.51
N VAL A 3 -11.42 -33.55 22.16
CA VAL A 3 -11.62 -32.12 21.92
C VAL A 3 -10.85 -31.78 20.65
N ASN A 4 -11.58 -31.55 19.54
CA ASN A 4 -10.97 -31.14 18.28
C ASN A 4 -10.62 -29.65 18.38
N TRP A 5 -9.39 -29.35 18.79
CA TRP A 5 -8.88 -27.99 18.76
C TRP A 5 -8.50 -27.63 17.32
N SER A 6 -9.38 -26.92 16.63
CA SER A 6 -9.04 -26.31 15.34
C SER A 6 -7.94 -25.27 15.57
N VAL A 7 -6.71 -25.59 15.18
CA VAL A 7 -5.60 -24.64 15.18
C VAL A 7 -5.68 -23.82 13.89
N VAL A 8 -5.80 -22.50 14.02
CA VAL A 8 -5.75 -21.58 12.89
C VAL A 8 -4.42 -20.86 12.90
N VAL A 9 -3.66 -21.00 11.81
CA VAL A 9 -2.36 -20.34 11.61
C VAL A 9 -2.58 -19.06 10.82
N PHE A 10 -2.04 -17.95 11.32
CA PHE A 10 -2.08 -16.65 10.64
C PHE A 10 -0.67 -16.09 10.48
N PHE A 11 -0.41 -15.47 9.32
CA PHE A 11 0.79 -14.66 9.10
C PHE A 11 0.53 -13.25 9.65
N LYS A 12 1.39 -12.77 10.56
CA LYS A 12 1.20 -11.47 11.22
C LYS A 12 2.08 -10.33 10.68
N GLY A 13 3.10 -10.65 9.89
CA GLY A 13 4.08 -9.65 9.49
C GLY A 13 5.28 -10.23 8.74
N LEU A 14 6.30 -9.39 8.56
CA LEU A 14 7.54 -9.72 7.86
C LEU A 14 8.76 -9.51 8.74
N ALA A 15 9.70 -10.45 8.70
CA ALA A 15 10.98 -10.31 9.39
C ALA A 15 11.86 -9.27 8.68
N VAL A 16 12.47 -8.37 9.45
CA VAL A 16 13.41 -7.37 8.94
C VAL A 16 14.83 -7.85 9.24
N PHE A 17 15.63 -8.03 8.19
CA PHE A 17 17.03 -8.42 8.29
C PHE A 17 17.94 -7.27 7.87
N ASN A 18 19.01 -7.06 8.63
CA ASN A 18 20.16 -6.28 8.20
C ASN A 18 21.33 -7.24 8.02
N LYS A 19 21.68 -7.50 6.75
CA LYS A 19 22.58 -8.59 6.34
C LYS A 19 22.06 -9.93 6.87
N ASP A 20 22.84 -10.60 7.71
CA ASP A 20 22.57 -11.91 8.30
C ASP A 20 21.84 -11.82 9.65
N LYS A 21 21.54 -10.62 10.15
CA LYS A 21 20.95 -10.41 11.47
C LYS A 21 19.48 -9.99 11.40
N LEU A 22 18.62 -10.72 12.10
CA LEU A 22 17.24 -10.29 12.38
C LEU A 22 17.25 -9.08 13.31
N ILE A 23 16.64 -7.97 12.89
CA ILE A 23 16.58 -6.71 13.64
C ILE A 23 15.17 -6.31 14.07
N GLY A 24 14.14 -7.02 13.62
CA GLY A 24 12.76 -6.84 14.08
C GLY A 24 11.72 -7.40 13.12
N TRP A 25 10.47 -6.97 13.28
CA TRP A 25 9.33 -7.47 12.53
C TRP A 25 8.41 -6.32 12.14
N LEU A 26 8.16 -6.17 10.84
CA LEU A 26 7.07 -5.32 10.36
C LEU A 26 5.75 -5.92 10.80
N ASP A 27 4.83 -5.07 11.27
CA ASP A 27 3.47 -5.49 11.55
C ASP A 27 2.67 -5.68 10.23
N GLU A 28 1.37 -5.95 10.33
CA GLU A 28 0.53 -6.17 9.16
C GLU A 28 0.46 -4.93 8.24
N GLN A 29 0.37 -3.73 8.81
CA GLN A 29 0.23 -2.49 8.05
C GLN A 29 1.55 -2.14 7.34
N ASP A 30 2.67 -2.22 8.05
CA ASP A 30 3.98 -1.95 7.47
C ASP A 30 4.37 -3.00 6.43
N SER A 31 3.99 -4.27 6.66
CA SER A 31 4.18 -5.34 5.68
C SER A 31 3.38 -5.09 4.40
N LYS A 32 2.18 -4.51 4.49
CA LYS A 32 1.43 -4.09 3.30
C LYS A 32 2.14 -2.94 2.58
N GLY A 33 2.54 -1.90 3.30
CA GLY A 33 3.28 -0.77 2.73
C GLY A 33 4.54 -1.21 2.00
N PHE A 34 5.35 -2.07 2.63
CA PHE A 34 6.50 -2.71 2.02
C PHE A 34 6.15 -3.41 0.70
N ASN A 35 5.16 -4.32 0.72
CA ASN A 35 4.80 -5.09 -0.47
C ASN A 35 4.26 -4.22 -1.62
N TYR A 36 3.54 -3.13 -1.32
CA TYR A 36 3.13 -2.18 -2.36
C TYR A 36 4.32 -1.43 -2.94
N ILE A 37 5.25 -0.95 -2.11
CA ILE A 37 6.45 -0.20 -2.55
C ILE A 37 7.30 -1.06 -3.48
N VAL A 38 7.61 -2.30 -3.09
CA VAL A 38 8.47 -3.19 -3.90
C VAL A 38 7.71 -3.88 -5.05
N GLY A 39 6.40 -3.64 -5.18
CA GLY A 39 5.60 -4.14 -6.30
C GLY A 39 5.17 -5.62 -6.21
N ASN A 40 5.11 -6.18 -5.00
CA ASN A 40 4.72 -7.58 -4.76
C ASN A 40 3.20 -7.80 -4.72
N VAL A 41 2.39 -6.75 -4.53
CA VAL A 41 0.94 -6.88 -4.45
C VAL A 41 0.35 -7.07 -5.85
N LYS A 42 -0.11 -8.28 -6.17
CA LYS A 42 -0.79 -8.55 -7.44
C LYS A 42 -2.30 -8.38 -7.33
N ARG A 43 -2.89 -9.01 -6.30
CA ARG A 43 -4.32 -8.98 -5.98
C ARG A 43 -4.49 -9.00 -4.47
N THR A 44 -5.45 -8.25 -3.94
CA THR A 44 -5.78 -8.23 -2.52
C THR A 44 -7.13 -7.57 -2.30
N ILE A 45 -7.62 -7.56 -1.07
CA ILE A 45 -8.82 -6.82 -0.67
C ILE A 45 -8.38 -5.66 0.24
N GLY A 46 -8.74 -4.44 -0.16
CA GLY A 46 -8.67 -3.25 0.69
C GLY A 46 -10.03 -3.02 1.35
N ILE A 47 -10.05 -2.52 2.59
CA ILE A 47 -11.28 -2.13 3.27
C ILE A 47 -11.10 -0.70 3.76
N ILE A 48 -12.07 0.16 3.46
CA ILE A 48 -12.09 1.56 3.85
C ILE A 48 -13.40 1.85 4.58
N PRO A 49 -13.36 2.53 5.74
CA PRO A 49 -14.58 2.96 6.42
C PRO A 49 -15.31 4.03 5.61
N CYS A 50 -16.64 3.96 5.54
CA CYS A 50 -17.44 5.00 4.90
C CYS A 50 -17.63 6.20 5.88
N PRO A 51 -17.72 7.45 5.38
CA PRO A 51 -17.93 8.62 6.23
C PRO A 51 -19.19 8.55 7.10
N GLN A 52 -20.25 7.90 6.61
CA GLN A 52 -21.55 7.80 7.29
C GLN A 52 -21.74 6.48 8.08
N GLY A 53 -20.66 5.74 8.32
CA GLY A 53 -20.70 4.44 8.99
C GLY A 53 -20.84 3.27 8.02
N GLY A 54 -20.40 2.09 8.45
CA GLY A 54 -20.19 0.93 7.58
C GLY A 54 -18.85 1.00 6.84
N ASN A 55 -18.58 0.00 6.01
CA ASN A 55 -17.33 -0.15 5.27
C ASN A 55 -17.59 -0.41 3.79
N MET A 56 -16.61 -0.04 2.97
CA MET A 56 -16.51 -0.42 1.58
C MET A 56 -15.26 -1.29 1.39
N SER A 57 -15.39 -2.37 0.64
CA SER A 57 -14.27 -3.20 0.24
C SER A 57 -13.94 -3.00 -1.24
N PHE A 58 -12.65 -3.00 -1.53
CA PHE A 58 -12.10 -2.88 -2.87
C PHE A 58 -11.31 -4.13 -3.20
N GLU A 59 -11.62 -4.76 -4.33
CA GLU A 59 -10.79 -5.83 -4.89
C GLU A 59 -9.71 -5.18 -5.76
N VAL A 60 -8.46 -5.24 -5.31
CA VAL A 60 -7.31 -4.84 -6.12
C VAL A 60 -7.06 -5.91 -7.18
N LEU A 61 -7.12 -5.51 -8.45
CA LEU A 61 -6.95 -6.39 -9.60
C LEU A 61 -5.50 -6.44 -10.07
N GLN A 62 -4.83 -5.29 -9.99
CA GLN A 62 -3.45 -5.10 -10.42
C GLN A 62 -2.84 -3.90 -9.70
N THR A 63 -1.54 -3.97 -9.45
CA THR A 63 -0.73 -2.81 -9.07
C THR A 63 0.46 -2.67 -10.00
N LYS A 64 0.98 -1.44 -10.08
CA LYS A 64 2.26 -1.14 -10.70
C LYS A 64 2.97 -0.10 -9.85
N SER A 65 4.03 -0.52 -9.16
CA SER A 65 4.93 0.37 -8.45
C SER A 65 6.13 0.71 -9.35
N ASN A 66 6.46 1.99 -9.43
CA ASN A 66 7.68 2.47 -10.08
C ASN A 66 8.47 3.33 -9.10
N MET A 67 9.74 2.99 -8.93
CA MET A 67 10.64 3.63 -7.99
C MET A 67 11.82 4.21 -8.75
N LYS A 68 12.07 5.52 -8.57
CA LYS A 68 13.20 6.23 -9.14
C LYS A 68 14.11 6.78 -8.05
N GLY A 69 15.42 6.62 -8.27
CA GLY A 69 16.45 7.22 -7.44
C GLY A 69 17.03 8.47 -8.08
N LEU A 70 17.09 9.54 -7.30
CA LEU A 70 17.62 10.84 -7.73
C LEU A 70 18.70 11.29 -6.75
N VAL A 71 19.70 12.02 -7.23
CA VAL A 71 20.69 12.66 -6.37
C VAL A 71 20.90 14.10 -6.83
N GLU A 72 20.46 15.04 -6.02
CA GLU A 72 20.55 16.47 -6.31
C GLU A 72 21.48 17.14 -5.29
N ASN A 73 22.54 17.81 -5.77
CA ASN A 73 23.52 18.48 -4.90
C ASN A 73 24.11 17.57 -3.80
N GLY A 74 24.27 16.27 -4.11
CA GLY A 74 24.78 15.27 -3.17
C GLY A 74 23.76 14.74 -2.17
N LYS A 75 22.50 15.19 -2.24
CA LYS A 75 21.40 14.69 -1.42
C LYS A 75 20.59 13.66 -2.23
N PRO A 76 20.50 12.41 -1.77
CA PRO A 76 19.65 11.42 -2.42
C PRO A 76 18.16 11.69 -2.14
N HIS A 77 17.30 11.34 -3.09
CA HIS A 77 15.85 11.40 -3.02
C HIS A 77 15.25 10.19 -3.74
N ILE A 78 14.06 9.75 -3.32
CA ILE A 78 13.33 8.66 -3.96
C ILE A 78 11.95 9.14 -4.37
N ASP A 79 11.57 8.87 -5.61
CA ASP A 79 10.20 9.05 -6.09
C ASP A 79 9.55 7.69 -6.29
N ILE A 80 8.41 7.48 -5.63
CA ILE A 80 7.57 6.28 -5.76
C ILE A 80 6.26 6.69 -6.40
N LYS A 81 5.92 6.06 -7.52
CA LYS A 81 4.60 6.15 -8.15
C LYS A 81 3.91 4.80 -8.11
N LEU A 82 2.79 4.74 -7.40
CA LEU A 82 1.97 3.54 -7.29
C LEU A 82 0.68 3.73 -8.09
N LEU A 83 0.48 2.92 -9.13
CA LEU A 83 -0.81 2.77 -9.82
C LEU A 83 -1.52 1.55 -9.26
N VAL A 84 -2.80 1.71 -8.91
CA VAL A 84 -3.67 0.61 -8.47
C VAL A 84 -4.92 0.58 -9.32
N GLU A 85 -5.25 -0.58 -9.88
CA GLU A 85 -6.54 -0.82 -10.52
C GLU A 85 -7.39 -1.73 -9.63
N GLN A 86 -8.62 -1.32 -9.36
CA GLN A 86 -9.49 -2.00 -8.40
C GLN A 86 -10.96 -1.96 -8.80
N ASN A 87 -11.74 -2.87 -8.24
CA ASN A 87 -13.19 -2.86 -8.28
C ASN A 87 -13.76 -2.56 -6.89
N ILE A 88 -14.97 -2.00 -6.85
CA ILE A 88 -15.76 -2.01 -5.61
C ILE A 88 -16.35 -3.40 -5.43
N ALA A 89 -16.00 -4.10 -4.36
CA ALA A 89 -16.46 -5.47 -4.11
C ALA A 89 -17.73 -5.52 -3.26
N GLU A 90 -17.75 -4.81 -2.14
CA GLU A 90 -18.91 -4.74 -1.22
C GLU A 90 -19.06 -3.33 -0.67
N VAL A 91 -20.31 -2.89 -0.51
CA VAL A 91 -20.65 -1.58 0.05
C VAL A 91 -21.68 -1.75 1.16
N LYS A 92 -21.31 -1.37 2.38
CA LYS A 92 -22.20 -1.43 3.57
C LYS A 92 -22.62 -0.05 4.06
N CYS A 93 -22.67 0.91 3.16
CA CYS A 93 -23.05 2.28 3.46
C CYS A 93 -23.98 2.84 2.37
N GLN A 94 -24.77 3.86 2.71
CA GLN A 94 -25.63 4.52 1.72
C GLN A 94 -24.78 5.45 0.84
N ILE A 95 -24.50 4.99 -0.39
CA ILE A 95 -23.70 5.72 -1.36
C ILE A 95 -24.18 5.40 -2.78
N ASP A 96 -24.29 6.43 -3.61
CA ASP A 96 -24.78 6.30 -4.99
C ASP A 96 -23.61 6.12 -5.96
N LEU A 97 -23.28 4.87 -6.27
CA LEU A 97 -22.17 4.51 -7.15
C LEU A 97 -22.44 4.80 -8.64
N THR A 98 -23.65 5.26 -9.00
CA THR A 98 -23.98 5.61 -10.39
C THR A 98 -23.47 7.00 -10.77
N LYS A 99 -23.10 7.82 -9.78
CA LYS A 99 -22.58 9.18 -9.98
C LYS A 99 -21.08 9.17 -10.17
N ILE A 100 -20.62 9.81 -11.24
CA ILE A 100 -19.19 9.96 -11.54
C ILE A 100 -18.43 10.66 -10.41
N GLN A 101 -19.04 11.69 -9.80
CA GLN A 101 -18.43 12.45 -8.70
C GLN A 101 -18.17 11.56 -7.48
N THR A 102 -19.07 10.61 -7.21
CA THR A 102 -18.91 9.65 -6.13
C THR A 102 -17.76 8.69 -6.41
N ILE A 103 -17.61 8.21 -7.65
CA ILE A 103 -16.47 7.37 -8.04
C ILE A 103 -15.15 8.14 -7.93
N ASP A 104 -15.11 9.40 -8.38
CA ASP A 104 -13.92 10.26 -8.28
C ASP A 104 -13.49 10.49 -6.83
N GLU A 105 -14.45 10.70 -5.93
CA GLU A 105 -14.20 10.84 -4.50
C GLU A 105 -13.63 9.55 -3.89
N LEU A 106 -14.21 8.38 -4.22
CA LEU A 106 -13.72 7.09 -3.73
C LEU A 106 -12.31 6.76 -4.22
N GLN A 107 -11.97 7.13 -5.47
CA GLN A 107 -10.61 7.00 -6.00
C GLN A 107 -9.61 7.84 -5.20
N LYS A 108 -9.96 9.09 -4.85
CA LYS A 108 -9.11 9.96 -4.02
C LYS A 108 -8.92 9.39 -2.63
N ILE A 109 -10.01 8.99 -1.96
CA ILE A 109 -9.96 8.39 -0.62
C ILE A 109 -9.08 7.12 -0.63
N SER A 110 -9.23 6.28 -1.65
CA SER A 110 -8.40 5.07 -1.78
C SER A 110 -6.92 5.41 -2.01
N SER A 111 -6.64 6.41 -2.84
CA SER A 111 -5.27 6.87 -3.12
C SER A 111 -4.61 7.45 -1.88
N GLU A 112 -5.32 8.29 -1.13
CA GLU A 112 -4.88 8.84 0.16
C GLU A 112 -4.63 7.74 1.17
N LYS A 113 -5.54 6.76 1.28
CA LYS A 113 -5.38 5.67 2.24
C LYS A 113 -4.16 4.80 1.95
N LEU A 114 -3.93 4.48 0.68
CA LEU A 114 -2.75 3.75 0.26
C LEU A 114 -1.48 4.58 0.49
N LYS A 115 -1.51 5.89 0.20
CA LYS A 115 -0.39 6.79 0.47
C LYS A 115 -0.02 6.79 1.96
N GLU A 116 -0.99 6.87 2.87
CA GLU A 116 -0.76 6.77 4.31
C GLU A 116 -0.06 5.46 4.69
N ILE A 117 -0.49 4.33 4.13
CA ILE A 117 0.11 3.02 4.40
C ILE A 117 1.58 2.97 3.94
N LEU A 118 1.87 3.53 2.76
CA LEU A 118 3.23 3.59 2.23
C LEU A 118 4.12 4.53 3.06
N ASP A 119 3.64 5.74 3.34
CA ASP A 119 4.37 6.74 4.12
C ASP A 119 4.65 6.23 5.55
N HIS A 120 3.69 5.54 6.18
CA HIS A 120 3.87 4.92 7.50
C HIS A 120 4.97 3.85 7.48
N ALA A 121 4.93 2.92 6.51
CA ALA A 121 5.93 1.87 6.41
C ALA A 121 7.34 2.43 6.14
N ILE A 122 7.46 3.47 5.31
CA ILE A 122 8.73 4.16 5.06
C ILE A 122 9.24 4.79 6.36
N HIS A 123 8.38 5.51 7.07
CA HIS A 123 8.72 6.17 8.33
C HIS A 123 9.19 5.18 9.39
N GLU A 124 8.45 4.08 9.60
CA GLU A 124 8.80 3.05 10.58
C GLU A 124 10.16 2.41 10.25
N VAL A 125 10.39 2.11 8.98
CA VAL A 125 11.68 1.54 8.54
C VAL A 125 12.83 2.52 8.69
N GLN A 126 12.63 3.80 8.40
CA GLN A 126 13.66 4.82 8.57
C GLN A 126 13.98 5.09 10.04
N THR A 127 12.99 5.09 10.93
CA THR A 127 13.18 5.48 12.34
C THR A 127 13.56 4.31 13.24
N THR A 128 12.88 3.17 13.12
CA THR A 128 13.06 2.01 14.00
C THR A 128 14.17 1.08 13.50
N TYR A 129 14.10 0.68 12.22
CA TYR A 129 15.00 -0.37 11.69
C TYR A 129 16.29 0.19 11.09
N LYS A 130 16.25 1.41 10.53
CA LYS A 130 17.39 2.10 9.91
C LYS A 130 18.12 1.24 8.88
N SER A 131 17.37 0.42 8.14
CA SER A 131 17.88 -0.52 7.16
C SER A 131 17.07 -0.42 5.88
N ASP A 132 17.75 -0.24 4.75
CA ASP A 132 17.13 -0.14 3.44
C ASP A 132 16.65 -1.50 2.94
N ILE A 133 15.44 -1.88 3.37
CA ILE A 133 14.78 -3.11 2.90
C ILE A 133 14.01 -2.90 1.60
N PHE A 134 13.71 -1.65 1.22
CA PHE A 134 12.94 -1.33 0.03
C PHE A 134 13.79 -1.40 -1.26
N GLY A 135 15.11 -1.32 -1.14
CA GLY A 135 16.03 -1.30 -2.28
C GLY A 135 16.23 0.11 -2.85
N PHE A 136 16.11 1.15 -2.04
CA PHE A 136 16.28 2.54 -2.46
C PHE A 136 17.71 2.82 -2.95
N GLY A 137 18.72 2.27 -2.29
CA GLY A 137 20.11 2.36 -2.74
C GLY A 137 20.32 1.72 -4.10
N GLU A 138 19.67 0.58 -4.37
CA GLU A 138 19.72 -0.07 -5.68
C GLU A 138 18.96 0.71 -6.75
N ALA A 139 17.85 1.40 -6.40
CA ALA A 139 17.18 2.31 -7.31
C ALA A 139 18.08 3.48 -7.72
N ILE A 140 18.77 4.11 -6.76
CA ILE A 140 19.76 5.16 -7.04
C ILE A 140 20.93 4.61 -7.85
N HIS A 141 21.43 3.42 -7.54
CA HIS A 141 22.51 2.80 -8.29
C HIS A 141 22.13 2.56 -9.75
N ARG A 142 20.92 2.05 -10.00
CA ARG A 142 20.40 1.80 -11.35
C ARG A 142 20.26 3.10 -12.14
N ASP A 143 19.78 4.17 -11.50
CA ASP A 143 19.43 5.42 -12.18
C ASP A 143 20.63 6.39 -12.32
N ASP A 144 21.52 6.46 -11.32
CA ASP A 144 22.80 7.20 -11.36
C ASP A 144 23.96 6.45 -10.66
N PRO A 145 24.67 5.56 -11.37
CA PRO A 145 25.82 4.85 -10.84
C PRO A 145 27.01 5.76 -10.44
N LYS A 146 27.10 6.98 -10.98
CA LYS A 146 28.18 7.92 -10.62
C LYS A 146 27.90 8.54 -9.28
N ALA A 147 26.66 8.98 -9.03
CA ALA A 147 26.26 9.51 -7.73
C ALA A 147 26.30 8.42 -6.65
N TRP A 148 25.79 7.22 -6.95
CA TRP A 148 25.84 6.09 -6.00
C TRP A 148 27.25 5.81 -5.49
N ARG A 149 28.26 5.81 -6.37
CA ARG A 149 29.66 5.60 -5.97
C ARG A 149 30.17 6.59 -4.93
N LYS A 150 29.63 7.81 -4.90
CA LYS A 150 30.01 8.85 -3.93
C LYS A 150 29.35 8.64 -2.57
N ILE A 151 28.10 8.17 -2.54
CA ILE A 151 27.30 8.11 -1.31
C ILE A 151 27.23 6.71 -0.67
N LYS A 152 27.53 5.64 -1.41
CA LYS A 152 27.33 4.25 -0.96
C LYS A 152 28.03 3.87 0.34
N LYS A 153 29.16 4.52 0.66
CA LYS A 153 29.91 4.25 1.90
C LYS A 153 29.17 4.77 3.13
N ASP A 154 28.40 5.85 2.95
CA ASP A 154 27.66 6.54 4.00
C ASP A 154 26.17 6.20 3.96
N TRP A 155 25.75 5.23 3.14
CA TRP A 155 24.34 4.93 2.88
C TRP A 155 23.52 4.64 4.15
N ASN A 156 24.10 3.93 5.11
CA ASN A 156 23.43 3.64 6.38
C ASN A 156 23.16 4.90 7.24
N VAL A 157 23.89 5.99 6.99
CA VAL A 157 23.68 7.30 7.63
C VAL A 157 22.70 8.14 6.83
N LEU A 158 22.71 8.03 5.50
CA LEU A 158 21.84 8.80 4.61
C LEU A 158 20.41 8.25 4.54
N PHE A 159 20.24 6.93 4.57
CA PHE A 159 18.94 6.27 4.43
C PHE A 159 17.88 6.74 5.44
N PRO A 160 18.18 6.85 6.76
CA PRO A 160 17.19 7.30 7.75
C PRO A 160 16.66 8.72 7.51
N GLU A 161 17.45 9.60 6.88
CA GLU A 161 17.11 11.00 6.62
C GLU A 161 16.67 11.24 5.16
N LEU A 162 16.60 10.18 4.36
CA LEU A 162 16.29 10.22 2.94
C LEU A 162 14.86 10.72 2.73
N THR A 163 14.69 11.75 1.90
CA THR A 163 13.35 12.19 1.52
C THR A 163 12.77 11.24 0.48
N VAL A 164 11.56 10.76 0.74
CA VAL A 164 10.81 9.89 -0.17
C VAL A 164 9.50 10.57 -0.54
N HIS A 165 9.27 10.76 -1.84
CA HIS A 165 8.04 11.31 -2.38
C HIS A 165 7.15 10.19 -2.91
N VAL A 166 5.99 10.01 -2.30
CA VAL A 166 5.01 8.99 -2.70
C VAL A 166 3.81 9.65 -3.38
N GLU A 167 3.56 9.22 -4.62
CA GLU A 167 2.37 9.52 -5.39
C GLU A 167 1.58 8.23 -5.63
N VAL A 168 0.27 8.26 -5.37
CA VAL A 168 -0.62 7.12 -5.57
C VAL A 168 -1.77 7.52 -6.48
N ASP A 169 -2.06 6.68 -7.46
CA ASP A 169 -3.19 6.80 -8.39
C ASP A 169 -4.00 5.50 -8.32
N ALA A 170 -5.09 5.51 -7.56
CA ALA A 170 -6.00 4.38 -7.42
C ALA A 170 -7.23 4.59 -8.31
N ARG A 171 -7.47 3.66 -9.24
CA ARG A 171 -8.51 3.76 -10.28
C ARG A 171 -9.55 2.67 -10.12
N ILE A 172 -10.81 3.06 -10.08
CA ILE A 172 -11.93 2.13 -10.01
C ILE A 172 -12.32 1.75 -11.44
N ARG A 173 -12.27 0.46 -11.77
CA ARG A 173 -12.62 -0.08 -13.09
C ARG A 173 -14.08 -0.43 -13.20
N LEU A 174 -14.58 -1.17 -12.20
CA LEU A 174 -15.98 -1.54 -12.09
C LEU A 174 -16.45 -1.24 -10.68
N THR A 175 -17.65 -0.70 -10.59
CA THR A 175 -18.48 -0.94 -9.44
C THR A 175 -18.93 -2.39 -9.59
N GLY A 176 -18.72 -3.25 -8.60
CA GLY A 176 -19.16 -4.65 -8.67
C GLY A 176 -20.67 -4.74 -8.91
N THR A 177 -21.26 -5.93 -8.76
CA THR A 177 -22.72 -6.04 -8.87
C THR A 177 -23.36 -5.07 -7.89
N ILE A 178 -23.96 -3.99 -8.41
CA ILE A 178 -24.99 -3.24 -7.71
C ILE A 178 -26.09 -4.26 -7.51
N SER A 179 -26.00 -5.04 -6.44
CA SER A 179 -27.18 -5.58 -5.82
C SER A 179 -27.89 -4.35 -5.31
N ASN A 180 -28.66 -3.69 -6.19
CA ASN A 180 -29.93 -3.13 -5.76
C ASN A 180 -30.50 -4.26 -4.94
N SER A 181 -30.46 -4.09 -3.62
CA SER A 181 -30.58 -5.20 -2.71
C SER A 181 -31.81 -5.99 -3.15
N LEU A 182 -31.75 -7.32 -3.20
CA LEU A 182 -32.96 -8.13 -3.38
C LEU A 182 -34.09 -7.67 -2.42
N ILE A 183 -33.71 -7.03 -1.30
CA ILE A 183 -34.58 -6.34 -0.35
C ILE A 183 -35.36 -5.16 -0.96
N GLU A 184 -34.79 -4.34 -1.84
CA GLU A 184 -35.48 -3.26 -2.57
C GLU A 184 -36.44 -3.80 -3.64
N GLU A 185 -36.06 -4.85 -4.35
CA GLU A 185 -36.97 -5.53 -5.29
C GLU A 185 -38.12 -6.25 -4.58
N MET A 186 -37.91 -6.72 -3.35
CA MET A 186 -38.96 -7.32 -2.51
C MET A 186 -39.90 -6.27 -1.92
N LYS A 187 -39.41 -5.08 -1.58
CA LYS A 187 -40.26 -3.96 -1.08
C LYS A 187 -41.14 -3.33 -2.14
N ASN A 188 -40.74 -3.35 -3.42
CA ASN A 188 -41.51 -2.79 -4.53
C ASN A 188 -42.52 -3.78 -5.15
N LYS A 189 -42.66 -4.97 -4.57
CA LYS A 189 -43.61 -6.01 -4.99
C LYS A 189 -44.78 -6.22 -4.01
N GLU A 190 -44.88 -5.39 -2.97
CA GLU A 190 -46.06 -5.26 -2.11
C GLU A 190 -46.87 -4.02 -2.50
#